data_AF-A0A838KKI5-F1
#
_entry.id   AF-A0A838KKI5-F1
#
_cell.length_a   1.000
_cell.length_b   1.000
_cell.length_c   1.000
_cell.angle_alpha   90.00
_cell.angle_beta   90.00
_cell.angle_gamma   90.00
#
_symmetry.space_group_name_H-M   'P 1'
#
loop_
_entity.id
_entity.type
_entity.pdbx_description
1 polymer ?
#
loop_
_entity_poly.entity_id
_entity_poly.type
_entity_poly.pdbx_seq_one_letter_code
_entity_poly.pdbx_strand_id
1 'polypeptide(L)'
;VERMLPYWYDAIVPDLRAGATVLVGAHGNSLRALVKHLDGLSTDRVVGLNIPTGIPLLYELDADMRPLRGGEYLDPEAAAAAIEAVASQGR
;
A
#
# COMPACT_ATOMS: atom_id res chain seq x y z
N VAL A 1 5.70 7.75 -9.29
CA VAL A 1 4.26 7.81 -8.91
C VAL A 1 3.36 7.90 -10.14
N GLU A 2 3.80 8.61 -11.19
CA GLU A 2 3.02 8.90 -12.40
C GLU A 2 2.29 7.71 -13.03
N ARG A 3 2.87 6.51 -13.06
CA ARG A 3 2.20 5.35 -13.70
C ARG A 3 1.16 4.62 -12.83
N MET A 4 1.22 4.76 -11.50
CA MET A 4 0.31 4.02 -10.60
C MET A 4 -0.99 4.79 -10.37
N LEU A 5 -0.94 6.13 -10.33
CA LEU A 5 -2.12 6.95 -10.06
C LEU A 5 -3.21 6.87 -11.13
N PRO A 6 -2.91 6.85 -12.44
CA PRO A 6 -3.95 6.62 -13.45
C PRO A 6 -4.71 5.32 -13.17
N TYR A 7 -4.01 4.22 -12.89
CA TYR A 7 -4.67 2.95 -12.58
C TYR A 7 -5.47 2.97 -11.27
N TRP A 8 -4.98 3.70 -10.25
CA TRP A 8 -5.73 3.94 -9.03
C TRP A 8 -7.07 4.65 -9.30
N TYR A 9 -7.05 5.75 -10.04
CA TYR A 9 -8.26 6.55 -10.29
C TYR A 9 -9.19 5.97 -11.35
N ASP A 10 -8.65 5.28 -12.36
CA ASP A 10 -9.43 4.83 -13.52
C ASP A 10 -9.99 3.41 -13.34
N ALA A 11 -9.40 2.59 -12.46
CA ALA A 11 -9.82 1.20 -12.23
C ALA A 11 -10.19 0.92 -10.77
N ILE A 12 -9.31 1.23 -9.82
CA ILE A 12 -9.51 0.83 -8.41
C ILE A 12 -10.59 1.68 -7.72
N VAL A 13 -10.54 3.01 -7.86
CA VAL A 13 -11.51 3.92 -7.23
C VAL A 13 -12.95 3.68 -7.71
N PRO A 14 -13.24 3.45 -9.00
CA PRO A 14 -14.58 3.08 -9.46
C PRO A 14 -15.15 1.85 -8.76
N ASP A 15 -14.37 0.77 -8.62
CA ASP A 15 -14.80 -0.46 -7.95
C ASP A 15 -15.08 -0.21 -6.46
N LEU A 16 -14.20 0.53 -5.78
CA LEU A 16 -14.40 0.93 -4.38
C LEU A 16 -15.67 1.77 -4.20
N ARG A 17 -15.92 2.73 -5.11
CA ARG A 17 -17.14 3.56 -5.09
C ARG A 17 -18.41 2.77 -5.38
N ALA A 18 -18.31 1.65 -6.10
CA ALA A 18 -19.40 0.70 -6.29
C ALA A 18 -19.65 -0.18 -5.04
N GLY A 19 -18.85 -0.02 -3.97
CA GLY A 19 -18.98 -0.77 -2.72
C GLY A 19 -18.26 -2.12 -2.74
N ALA A 20 -17.39 -2.39 -3.71
CA ALA A 20 -16.63 -3.62 -3.77
C ALA A 20 -15.45 -3.62 -2.78
N THR A 21 -15.12 -4.81 -2.27
CA THR A 21 -13.86 -5.05 -1.56
C THR A 21 -12.77 -5.38 -2.59
N VAL A 22 -11.80 -4.48 -2.77
CA VAL A 22 -10.74 -4.62 -3.78
C VAL A 22 -9.47 -5.21 -3.17
N LEU A 23 -8.94 -6.27 -3.79
CA LEU A 23 -7.62 -6.84 -3.48
C LEU A 23 -6.61 -6.42 -4.57
N VAL A 24 -5.49 -5.82 -4.17
CA VAL A 24 -4.41 -5.41 -5.08
C VAL A 24 -3.21 -6.35 -4.92
N GLY A 25 -3.04 -7.29 -5.85
CA GLY A 25 -1.82 -8.09 -5.98
C GLY A 25 -0.80 -7.41 -6.89
N ALA A 26 0.35 -6.99 -6.34
CA ALA A 26 1.38 -6.27 -7.11
C ALA A 26 2.79 -6.48 -6.52
N HIS A 27 3.75 -5.65 -6.96
CA HIS A 27 5.15 -5.69 -6.54
C HIS A 27 5.54 -4.44 -5.72
N GLY A 28 6.63 -4.54 -4.96
CA GLY A 28 7.06 -3.53 -3.99
C GLY A 28 7.15 -2.09 -4.54
N ASN A 29 7.65 -1.87 -5.75
CA ASN A 29 7.73 -0.53 -6.34
C ASN A 29 6.36 0.10 -6.62
N SER A 30 5.41 -0.69 -7.13
CA SER A 30 4.05 -0.24 -7.44
C SER A 30 3.26 -0.02 -6.15
N LEU A 31 3.39 -0.95 -5.19
CA LEU A 31 2.75 -0.84 -3.87
C LEU A 31 3.27 0.38 -3.10
N ARG A 32 4.58 0.63 -3.09
CA ARG A 32 5.16 1.85 -2.50
C ARG A 32 4.61 3.13 -3.11
N ALA A 33 4.37 3.15 -4.43
CA ALA A 33 3.79 4.30 -5.10
C ALA A 33 2.34 4.55 -4.67
N LEU A 34 1.56 3.48 -4.45
CA LEU A 34 0.20 3.57 -3.93
C LEU A 34 0.18 3.99 -2.44
N VAL A 35 1.00 3.36 -1.59
CA VAL A 35 1.14 3.74 -0.18
C VAL A 35 1.59 5.19 -0.04
N LYS A 36 2.53 5.65 -0.87
CA LYS A 36 2.93 7.06 -0.93
C LYS A 36 1.72 7.99 -1.13
N HIS A 37 0.83 7.62 -2.05
CA HIS A 37 -0.35 8.41 -2.38
C HIS A 37 -1.35 8.43 -1.23
N LEU A 38 -1.67 7.25 -0.68
CA LEU A 38 -2.64 7.10 0.40
C LEU A 38 -2.16 7.80 1.68
N ASP A 39 -0.93 7.53 2.11
CA ASP A 39 -0.39 8.04 3.38
C ASP A 39 0.26 9.43 3.25
N GLY A 40 0.18 10.07 2.08
CA GLY A 40 0.73 11.41 1.85
C GLY A 40 2.23 11.52 2.09
N LEU A 41 2.98 10.43 1.88
CA LEU A 41 4.40 10.37 2.23
C LEU A 41 5.28 11.18 1.27
N SER A 42 6.35 11.78 1.80
CA SER A 42 7.39 12.35 0.95
C SER A 42 8.14 11.26 0.18
N THR A 43 8.83 11.63 -0.90
CA THR A 43 9.62 10.68 -1.69
C THR A 43 10.69 9.98 -0.84
N ASP A 44 11.39 10.72 0.03
CA ASP A 44 12.45 10.16 0.88
C ASP A 44 11.91 9.14 1.88
N ARG A 45 10.74 9.40 2.45
CA ARG A 45 10.07 8.48 3.38
C ARG A 45 9.66 7.18 2.70
N VAL A 46 9.33 7.23 1.40
CA VAL A 46 8.89 6.06 0.64
C VAL A 46 10.06 5.19 0.19
N VAL A 47 11.23 5.78 -0.05
CA VAL A 47 12.46 5.02 -0.37
C VAL A 47 12.84 4.09 0.78
N GLY A 48 12.66 4.54 2.03
CA GLY A 48 12.92 3.74 3.23
C GLY A 48 11.83 2.73 3.60
N LEU A 49 10.73 2.67 2.84
CA LEU A 49 9.60 1.79 3.17
C LEU A 49 9.84 0.36 2.66
N ASN A 50 9.99 -0.57 3.60
CA ASN A 50 10.05 -2.01 3.33
C ASN A 50 8.64 -2.61 3.45
N ILE A 51 8.01 -2.89 2.31
CA ILE A 51 6.74 -3.62 2.25
C ILE A 51 7.07 -5.11 2.18
N PRO A 52 6.61 -5.93 3.15
CA PRO A 52 6.88 -7.36 3.17
C PRO A 52 6.16 -8.08 2.04
N THR A 53 6.76 -9.15 1.53
CA THR A 53 6.15 -9.99 0.49
C THR A 53 5.11 -10.92 1.11
N GLY A 54 3.92 -10.99 0.51
CA GLY A 54 2.90 -11.99 0.88
C GLY A 54 2.14 -11.70 2.17
N ILE A 55 2.31 -10.53 2.78
CA ILE A 55 1.56 -10.12 3.97
C ILE A 55 0.49 -9.10 3.59
N PRO A 56 -0.81 -9.36 3.84
CA PRO A 56 -1.89 -8.42 3.53
C PRO A 56 -1.80 -7.12 4.35
N LEU A 57 -1.88 -5.98 3.65
CA LEU A 57 -1.96 -4.64 4.21
C LEU A 57 -3.36 -4.06 3.92
N LEU A 58 -4.15 -3.85 4.96
CA LEU A 58 -5.51 -3.32 4.89
C LEU A 58 -5.51 -1.79 4.92
N TYR A 59 -6.33 -1.20 4.06
CA TYR A 59 -6.67 0.22 4.11
C TYR A 59 -8.19 0.37 4.24
N GLU A 60 -8.61 1.18 5.20
CA GLU A 60 -9.99 1.66 5.29
C GLU A 60 -10.04 3.10 4.79
N LEU A 61 -10.94 3.39 3.85
CA LEU A 61 -11.00 4.66 3.15
C LEU A 61 -12.32 5.39 3.45
N ASP A 62 -12.29 6.71 3.45
CA ASP A 62 -13.46 7.57 3.51
C ASP A 62 -14.12 7.75 2.12
N ALA A 63 -15.19 8.54 2.06
CA ALA A 63 -15.92 8.82 0.82
C ALA A 63 -15.11 9.58 -0.26
N ASP A 64 -14.03 10.24 0.17
CA ASP A 64 -13.08 10.96 -0.68
C ASP A 64 -11.90 10.06 -1.11
N MET A 65 -11.96 8.75 -0.82
CA MET A 65 -10.90 7.77 -1.07
C MET A 65 -9.60 8.08 -0.32
N ARG A 66 -9.69 8.78 0.82
CA ARG A 66 -8.56 9.02 1.72
C ARG A 66 -8.56 7.96 2.83
N PRO A 67 -7.39 7.49 3.27
CA PRO A 67 -7.32 6.58 4.39
C PRO A 67 -7.84 7.22 5.70
N LEU A 68 -8.68 6.48 6.43
CA LEU A 68 -9.09 6.86 7.79
C LEU A 68 -7.92 6.80 8.78
N ARG A 69 -7.00 5.86 8.53
CA ARG A 69 -5.72 5.68 9.22
C ARG A 69 -4.72 5.06 8.25
N GLY A 70 -3.44 5.09 8.60
CA GLY A 70 -2.41 4.38 7.81
C GLY A 70 -2.70 2.88 7.69
N GLY A 71 -2.06 2.23 6.73
CA GLY A 71 -2.28 0.81 6.44
C GLY A 71 -2.02 -0.09 7.66
N GLU A 72 -2.89 -1.07 7.86
CA GLU A 72 -2.85 -2.01 8.97
C GLU A 72 -2.56 -3.43 8.47
N TYR A 73 -1.50 -4.08 8.96
CA TYR A 73 -1.25 -5.47 8.60
C TYR A 73 -2.22 -6.38 9.34
N LEU A 74 -2.86 -7.30 8.61
CA LEU A 74 -3.84 -8.23 9.19
C LEU A 74 -3.20 -9.27 10.14
N ASP A 75 -1.90 -9.51 9.99
CA ASP A 75 -1.06 -10.28 10.91
C ASP A 75 0.19 -9.45 11.26
N PRO A 76 0.16 -8.67 12.36
CA PRO A 76 1.27 -7.80 12.73
C PRO A 76 2.56 -8.54 13.09
N GLU A 77 2.47 -9.75 13.65
CA GLU A 77 3.65 -10.54 14.05
C GLU A 77 4.38 -11.06 12.81
N ALA A 78 3.64 -11.65 11.86
CA ALA A 78 4.21 -12.09 10.59
C ALA A 78 4.75 -10.91 9.77
N ALA A 79 4.07 -9.76 9.81
CA ALA A 79 4.53 -8.53 9.15
C ALA A 79 5.88 -8.08 9.70
N ALA A 80 6.04 -8.00 11.02
CA ALA A 80 7.27 -7.55 11.66
C ALA A 80 8.47 -8.43 11.25
N ALA A 81 8.31 -9.76 11.34
CA ALA A 81 9.36 -10.70 10.94
C ALA A 81 9.71 -10.59 9.44
N ALA A 82 8.71 -10.44 8.58
CA ALA A 82 8.91 -10.32 7.14
C ALA A 82 9.54 -8.98 6.74
N ILE A 83 9.22 -7.88 7.42
CA ILE A 83 9.82 -6.56 7.19
C ILE A 83 11.32 -6.60 7.52
N GLU A 84 11.70 -7.21 8.64
CA GLU A 84 13.11 -7.40 9.00
C GLU A 84 13.86 -8.23 7.96
N ALA A 85 13.24 -9.32 7.48
CA ALA A 85 13.81 -10.15 6.43
C ALA A 85 14.06 -9.35 5.14
N VAL A 86 13.08 -8.57 4.66
CA VAL A 86 13.24 -7.72 3.47
C VAL A 86 14.31 -6.65 3.68
N ALA A 87 14.39 -6.03 4.86
CA ALA A 87 15.41 -5.04 5.17
C ALA A 87 16.84 -5.62 5.13
N SER A 88 17.00 -6.91 5.40
CA SER A 88 18.29 -7.61 5.35
C SER A 88 18.73 -8.03 3.94
N GLN A 89 17.80 -8.13 2.97
CA GLN A 89 18.11 -8.58 1.59
C GLN A 89 18.85 -7.54 0.74
N GLY A 90 18.87 -6.28 1.17
CA GLY A 90 19.63 -5.20 0.53
C GLY A 90 21.08 -5.04 1.03
N ARG A 91 21.58 -5.99 1.85
CA ARG A 91 22.97 -6.03 2.32
C ARG A 91 23.80 -7.05 1.56
#